data_AF-A0A7W3XWX1-F1
#
_entry.id   AF-A0A7W3XWX1-F1
#
_cell.length_a   1.000
_cell.length_b   1.000
_cell.length_c   1.000
_cell.angle_alpha   90.00
_cell.angle_beta   90.00
_cell.angle_gamma   90.00
#
_symmetry.space_group_name_H-M   'P 1'
#
loop_
_entity.id
_entity.type
_entity.pdbx_description
1 polymer ?
#
loop_
_entity_poly.entity_id
_entity_poly.type
_entity_poly.pdbx_seq_one_letter_code
_entity_poly.pdbx_strand_id
1 'polypeptide(L)'
;MTSSALAPPTLLARFRDVRALTERLASPLSPEDQTAQSMPDASPTKWHRAHTSWFFEEFLLGPAGGYRPYDPTFGYLFNSYYEAVGPRHPRPHRGLITRPSAEEVGRYRAHVDRAVGDLLADAPGGEHDGIVELGLNHEQQHQELLVMDALHLLSHHPFGPAMVRRPADDTAGDPDPLPQTWRAVPGGLHEIGHDGKGFAFDNEGPRHTVHLVPFEIAERAVTNEDWLAFMADDGYSRPELWLSDGWAAVRRHGWHAPGYWHRDDDGRWTVFGAAGTRPLRRAEPVCHVSFYEADAYARWAGARLPTEAEWEVAARDVADRRGELLDPDRLHPGPVGRHMIGDVWEWTSSAYLPYPGFRPAEGAVGEYNGKFMSDQHVLRGASCVTPAGHERVTYRNFYPAASRWVFAGLRLARL
;
A
#
# COMPACT_ATOMS: atom_id res chain seq x y z
N MET A 1 -11.08 31.72 -23.76
CA MET A 1 -9.70 31.29 -23.44
C MET A 1 -9.71 29.78 -23.35
N THR A 2 -9.32 29.12 -24.43
CA THR A 2 -9.21 27.66 -24.51
C THR A 2 -8.14 27.21 -23.53
N SER A 3 -8.54 26.49 -22.49
CA SER A 3 -7.63 25.76 -21.61
C SER A 3 -6.78 24.84 -22.48
N SER A 4 -5.51 25.19 -22.66
CA SER A 4 -4.53 24.31 -23.28
C SER A 4 -4.30 23.19 -22.28
N ALA A 5 -4.98 22.06 -22.48
CA ALA A 5 -4.64 20.83 -21.76
C ALA A 5 -3.15 20.58 -22.00
N LEU A 6 -2.34 20.62 -20.93
CA LEU A 6 -0.92 20.27 -21.01
C LEU A 6 -0.83 18.85 -21.59
N ALA A 7 0.06 18.65 -22.55
CA ALA A 7 0.33 17.32 -23.07
C ALA A 7 0.73 16.38 -21.91
N PRO A 8 0.32 15.10 -21.92
CA PRO A 8 0.71 14.16 -20.88
C PRO A 8 2.23 14.09 -20.75
N PRO A 9 2.77 13.93 -19.52
CA PRO A 9 4.21 13.86 -19.31
C PRO A 9 4.80 12.67 -20.08
N THR A 10 5.98 12.86 -20.67
CA THR A 10 6.69 11.79 -21.39
C THR A 10 7.08 10.67 -20.43
N LEU A 11 7.29 9.46 -20.95
CA LEU A 11 7.71 8.31 -20.14
C LEU A 11 9.03 8.59 -19.39
N LEU A 12 9.98 9.29 -20.02
CA LEU A 12 11.22 9.74 -19.37
C LEU A 12 10.97 10.73 -18.23
N ALA A 13 10.04 11.68 -18.39
CA ALA A 13 9.68 12.60 -17.31
C ALA A 13 9.06 11.84 -16.13
N ARG A 14 8.10 10.94 -16.41
CA ARG A 14 7.48 10.07 -15.39
C ARG A 14 8.50 9.18 -14.70
N PHE A 15 9.46 8.62 -15.44
CA PHE A 15 10.58 7.87 -14.87
C PHE A 15 11.35 8.72 -13.87
N ARG A 16 11.78 9.92 -14.25
CA ARG A 16 12.52 10.83 -13.34
C ARG A 16 11.70 11.20 -12.11
N ASP A 17 10.41 11.50 -12.27
CA ASP A 17 9.53 11.88 -11.16
C ASP A 17 9.35 10.74 -10.15
N VAL A 18 9.08 9.52 -10.64
CA VAL A 18 8.95 8.32 -9.79
C VAL A 18 10.27 8.03 -9.09
N ARG A 19 11.41 8.06 -9.80
CA ARG A 19 12.73 7.81 -9.20
C ARG A 19 13.10 8.85 -8.13
N ALA A 20 12.74 10.11 -8.36
CA ALA A 20 12.98 11.21 -7.43
C ALA A 20 12.13 11.10 -6.16
N LEU A 21 10.87 10.65 -6.28
CA LEU A 21 10.00 10.46 -5.11
C LEU A 21 10.58 9.44 -4.12
N THR A 22 11.16 8.35 -4.61
CA THR A 22 11.83 7.36 -3.75
C THR A 22 12.99 7.98 -2.94
N GLU A 23 13.80 8.83 -3.58
CA GLU A 23 14.89 9.53 -2.86
C GLU A 23 14.36 10.58 -1.89
N ARG A 24 13.27 11.28 -2.25
CA ARG A 24 12.62 12.25 -1.35
C ARG A 24 12.11 11.56 -0.08
N LEU A 25 11.45 10.41 -0.20
CA LEU A 25 10.94 9.63 0.94
C LEU A 25 12.07 9.07 1.81
N ALA A 26 13.21 8.71 1.22
CA ALA A 26 14.36 8.18 1.96
C ALA A 26 15.21 9.27 2.63
N SER A 27 15.19 10.50 2.09
CA SER A 27 16.05 11.61 2.54
C SER A 27 15.95 11.98 4.04
N PRO A 28 14.80 11.84 4.73
CA PRO A 28 14.74 12.12 6.17
C PRO A 28 15.40 11.04 7.05
N LEU A 29 15.67 9.84 6.49
CA LEU A 29 16.14 8.68 7.23
C LEU A 29 17.66 8.63 7.27
N SER A 30 18.22 8.42 8.46
CA SER A 30 19.67 8.26 8.64
C SER A 30 20.20 6.99 7.96
N PRO A 31 21.52 6.88 7.70
CA PRO A 31 22.11 5.63 7.23
C PRO A 31 21.78 4.40 8.10
N GLU A 32 21.64 4.60 9.41
CA GLU A 32 21.26 3.60 10.39
C GLU A 32 19.80 3.14 10.19
N ASP A 33 18.87 4.10 10.09
CA ASP A 33 17.45 3.82 9.81
C ASP A 33 17.27 3.06 8.50
N GLN A 34 18.09 3.39 7.50
CA GLN A 34 18.01 2.74 6.19
C GLN A 34 18.55 1.31 6.16
N THR A 35 19.16 0.82 7.24
CA THR A 35 19.81 -0.50 7.30
C THR A 35 19.02 -1.52 8.13
N ALA A 36 18.31 -1.09 9.16
CA ALA A 36 17.61 -2.00 10.07
C ALA A 36 16.37 -2.66 9.43
N GLN A 37 15.99 -3.82 9.98
CA GLN A 37 14.78 -4.57 9.60
C GLN A 37 14.02 -4.91 10.89
N SER A 38 12.83 -4.34 11.05
CA SER A 38 12.04 -4.43 12.28
C SER A 38 11.18 -5.69 12.38
N MET A 39 10.93 -6.38 11.27
CA MET A 39 10.29 -7.69 11.21
C MET A 39 10.57 -8.39 9.87
N PRO A 40 10.37 -9.71 9.73
CA PRO A 40 10.61 -10.43 8.48
C PRO A 40 9.83 -9.90 7.28
N ASP A 41 8.67 -9.28 7.52
CA ASP A 41 7.84 -8.72 6.46
C ASP A 41 8.32 -7.36 5.93
N ALA A 42 8.95 -6.57 6.80
CA ALA A 42 9.56 -5.29 6.43
C ALA A 42 10.91 -5.51 5.74
N SER A 43 11.35 -4.56 4.91
CA SER A 43 12.71 -4.52 4.38
C SER A 43 13.38 -3.17 4.69
N PRO A 44 14.73 -3.13 4.80
CA PRO A 44 15.43 -1.87 5.02
C PRO A 44 15.18 -0.87 3.89
N THR A 45 15.09 0.42 4.19
CA THR A 45 14.89 1.47 3.18
C THR A 45 15.94 1.41 2.07
N LYS A 46 17.22 1.16 2.39
CA LYS A 46 18.26 1.02 1.37
C LYS A 46 18.06 -0.20 0.47
N TRP A 47 17.40 -1.25 0.98
CA TRP A 47 17.02 -2.41 0.17
C TRP A 47 15.90 -2.03 -0.81
N HIS A 48 14.85 -1.30 -0.41
CA HIS A 48 13.83 -0.80 -1.37
C HIS A 48 14.46 0.05 -2.48
N ARG A 49 15.32 1.00 -2.09
CA ARG A 49 16.07 1.89 -2.99
C ARG A 49 16.90 1.12 -4.02
N ALA A 50 17.60 0.07 -3.59
CA ALA A 50 18.41 -0.75 -4.48
C ALA A 50 17.57 -1.73 -5.30
N HIS A 51 16.55 -2.35 -4.71
CA HIS A 51 15.68 -3.32 -5.37
C HIS A 51 14.95 -2.74 -6.57
N THR A 52 14.45 -1.51 -6.47
CA THR A 52 13.77 -0.87 -7.61
C THR A 52 14.75 -0.53 -8.73
N SER A 53 16.02 -0.22 -8.42
CA SER A 53 17.07 -0.14 -9.46
C SER A 53 17.37 -1.49 -10.09
N TRP A 54 17.48 -2.53 -9.26
CA TRP A 54 17.73 -3.90 -9.72
C TRP A 54 16.66 -4.36 -10.70
N PHE A 55 15.39 -3.99 -10.49
CA PHE A 55 14.33 -4.28 -11.45
C PHE A 55 14.66 -3.75 -12.86
N PHE A 56 15.03 -2.47 -12.97
CA PHE A 56 15.41 -1.87 -14.26
C PHE A 56 16.73 -2.43 -14.80
N GLU A 57 17.70 -2.73 -13.94
CA GLU A 57 18.95 -3.33 -14.34
C GLU A 57 18.74 -4.72 -14.96
N GLU A 58 17.95 -5.56 -14.29
CA GLU A 58 17.70 -6.96 -14.63
C GLU A 58 16.75 -7.11 -15.82
N PHE A 59 15.60 -6.43 -15.80
CA PHE A 59 14.53 -6.68 -16.76
C PHE A 59 14.53 -5.71 -17.95
N LEU A 60 15.27 -4.60 -17.88
CA LEU A 60 15.36 -3.61 -18.95
C LEU A 60 16.77 -3.49 -19.52
N LEU A 61 17.75 -3.10 -18.72
CA LEU A 61 19.09 -2.77 -19.21
C LEU A 61 19.90 -4.01 -19.64
N GLY A 62 19.84 -5.10 -18.86
CA GLY A 62 20.49 -6.37 -19.22
C GLY A 62 20.01 -6.91 -20.57
N PRO A 63 18.69 -7.10 -20.77
CA PRO A 63 18.12 -7.56 -22.04
C PRO A 63 18.33 -6.62 -23.23
N ALA A 64 18.35 -5.30 -23.01
CA ALA A 64 18.62 -4.32 -24.08
C ALA A 64 20.04 -4.44 -24.68
N GLY A 65 20.97 -5.09 -23.96
CA GLY A 65 22.33 -5.35 -24.42
C GLY A 65 23.27 -4.15 -24.30
N GLY A 66 24.58 -4.40 -24.36
CA GLY A 66 25.61 -3.35 -24.24
C GLY A 66 25.76 -2.74 -22.83
N TYR A 67 24.93 -3.16 -21.87
CA TYR A 67 24.99 -2.72 -20.48
C TYR A 67 25.94 -3.60 -19.64
N ARG A 68 26.72 -2.96 -18.76
CA ARG A 68 27.54 -3.64 -17.76
C ARG A 68 26.90 -3.44 -16.38
N PRO A 69 26.53 -4.53 -15.68
CA PRO A 69 26.02 -4.44 -14.31
C PRO A 69 26.91 -3.59 -13.41
N TYR A 70 26.28 -2.81 -12.53
CA TYR A 70 26.97 -1.92 -11.61
C TYR A 70 27.92 -2.69 -10.68
N ASP A 71 27.42 -3.78 -10.06
CA ASP A 71 28.18 -4.71 -9.25
C ASP A 71 27.58 -6.13 -9.45
N PRO A 72 28.40 -7.15 -9.76
CA PRO A 72 27.89 -8.49 -10.04
C PRO A 72 27.23 -9.19 -8.84
N THR A 73 27.44 -8.70 -7.61
CA THR A 73 26.82 -9.25 -6.40
C THR A 73 25.41 -8.70 -6.15
N PHE A 74 25.03 -7.59 -6.78
CA PHE A 74 23.78 -6.88 -6.49
C PHE A 74 22.55 -7.66 -6.94
N GLY A 75 22.65 -8.47 -8.00
CA GLY A 75 21.59 -9.39 -8.41
C GLY A 75 21.18 -10.36 -7.28
N TYR A 76 22.15 -10.91 -6.54
CA TYR A 76 21.87 -11.79 -5.40
C TYR A 76 21.29 -11.04 -4.20
N LEU A 77 21.79 -9.83 -3.92
CA LEU A 77 21.36 -9.04 -2.75
C LEU A 77 19.96 -8.44 -2.92
N PHE A 78 19.61 -8.08 -4.16
CA PHE A 78 18.43 -7.27 -4.45
C PHE A 78 17.36 -8.00 -5.26
N ASN A 79 17.57 -9.25 -5.71
CA ASN A 79 16.44 -10.09 -6.13
C ASN A 79 15.46 -10.30 -4.96
N SER A 80 14.18 -10.00 -5.19
CA SER A 80 13.13 -10.14 -4.18
C SER A 80 12.71 -11.59 -3.96
N TYR A 81 12.21 -12.20 -5.03
CA TYR A 81 11.55 -13.51 -5.02
C TYR A 81 11.55 -14.19 -6.40
N TYR A 82 12.23 -13.65 -7.41
CA TYR A 82 12.21 -14.21 -8.77
C TYR A 82 13.12 -15.43 -8.84
N GLU A 83 12.54 -16.61 -8.68
CA GLU A 83 13.29 -17.87 -8.64
C GLU A 83 13.87 -18.21 -10.02
N ALA A 84 13.17 -17.82 -11.11
CA ALA A 84 13.68 -17.94 -12.47
C ALA A 84 14.92 -17.08 -12.76
N VAL A 85 15.15 -15.99 -12.00
CA VAL A 85 16.35 -15.15 -12.15
C VAL A 85 17.55 -15.78 -11.45
N GLY A 86 17.36 -16.33 -10.25
CA GLY A 86 18.42 -17.04 -9.54
C GLY A 86 18.35 -16.93 -8.02
N PRO A 87 19.39 -17.40 -7.31
CA PRO A 87 19.43 -17.38 -5.85
C PRO A 87 19.44 -15.95 -5.31
N ARG A 88 18.98 -15.80 -4.06
CA ARG A 88 18.82 -14.50 -3.40
C ARG A 88 19.19 -14.55 -1.93
N HIS A 89 19.55 -13.38 -1.40
CA HIS A 89 19.71 -13.22 0.05
C HIS A 89 18.37 -13.45 0.78
N PRO A 90 18.32 -14.24 1.86
CA PRO A 90 17.08 -14.54 2.56
C PRO A 90 16.36 -13.28 3.06
N ARG A 91 15.06 -13.16 2.76
CA ARG A 91 14.21 -12.02 3.13
C ARG A 91 14.28 -11.65 4.63
N PRO A 92 14.22 -12.60 5.59
CA PRO A 92 14.29 -12.27 7.02
C PRO A 92 15.65 -11.72 7.49
N HIS A 93 16.68 -11.79 6.63
CA HIS A 93 18.05 -11.40 6.96
C HIS A 93 18.50 -10.15 6.19
N ARG A 94 17.60 -9.44 5.48
CA ARG A 94 17.95 -8.21 4.73
C ARG A 94 18.56 -7.15 5.64
N GLY A 95 18.11 -7.04 6.88
CA GLY A 95 18.65 -6.11 7.88
C GLY A 95 20.08 -6.42 8.36
N LEU A 96 20.64 -7.59 8.03
CA LEU A 96 22.03 -7.95 8.37
C LEU A 96 23.05 -7.44 7.33
N ILE A 97 22.58 -6.91 6.21
CA ILE A 97 23.42 -6.48 5.09
C ILE A 97 23.86 -5.04 5.34
N THR A 98 25.00 -4.84 5.99
CA THR A 98 25.57 -3.49 6.24
C THR A 98 26.28 -2.89 5.01
N ARG A 99 26.64 -3.72 4.03
CA ARG A 99 27.22 -3.31 2.73
C ARG A 99 26.40 -3.92 1.57
N PRO A 100 26.07 -3.17 0.52
CA PRO A 100 26.46 -1.78 0.25
C PRO A 100 25.85 -0.77 1.23
N SER A 101 26.54 0.36 1.40
CA SER A 101 26.07 1.46 2.26
C SER A 101 24.89 2.21 1.62
N ALA A 102 24.16 3.01 2.40
CA ALA A 102 23.08 3.86 1.86
C ALA A 102 23.59 4.86 0.79
N GLU A 103 24.84 5.31 0.91
CA GLU A 103 25.50 6.16 -0.09
C GLU A 103 25.83 5.39 -1.37
N GLU A 104 26.37 4.17 -1.24
CA GLU A 104 26.69 3.30 -2.38
C GLU A 104 25.43 2.87 -3.14
N VAL A 105 24.33 2.60 -2.44
CA VAL A 105 23.01 2.41 -3.04
C VAL A 105 22.56 3.65 -3.81
N GLY A 106 22.83 4.86 -3.31
CA GLY A 106 22.57 6.10 -4.04
C GLY A 106 23.36 6.20 -5.34
N ARG A 107 24.65 5.80 -5.34
CA ARG A 107 25.47 5.74 -6.56
C ARG A 107 24.96 4.70 -7.55
N TYR A 108 24.51 3.55 -7.07
CA TYR A 108 23.88 2.52 -7.88
C TYR A 108 22.60 3.02 -8.56
N ARG A 109 21.69 3.66 -7.79
CA ARG A 109 20.50 4.31 -8.34
C ARG A 109 20.85 5.30 -9.44
N ALA A 110 21.77 6.24 -9.16
CA ALA A 110 22.18 7.23 -10.16
C ALA A 110 22.82 6.62 -11.41
N HIS A 111 23.49 5.47 -11.28
CA HIS A 111 24.06 4.75 -12.43
C HIS A 111 22.95 4.15 -13.32
N VAL A 112 22.00 3.43 -12.72
CA VAL A 112 20.86 2.85 -13.44
C VAL A 112 19.98 3.96 -14.04
N ASP A 113 19.74 5.04 -13.30
CA ASP A 113 18.91 6.17 -13.76
C ASP A 113 19.48 6.85 -15.01
N ARG A 114 20.81 6.98 -15.11
CA ARG A 114 21.45 7.49 -16.33
C ARG A 114 21.26 6.53 -17.50
N ALA A 115 21.55 5.24 -17.30
CA ALA A 115 21.43 4.25 -18.37
C ALA A 115 19.99 4.10 -18.89
N VAL A 116 18.99 4.08 -18.01
CA VAL A 116 17.57 4.07 -18.41
C VAL A 116 17.18 5.39 -19.06
N GLY A 117 17.67 6.51 -18.53
CA GLY A 117 17.42 7.84 -19.09
C GLY A 117 17.93 7.98 -20.52
N ASP A 118 19.13 7.49 -20.80
CA ASP A 118 19.75 7.47 -22.13
C ASP A 118 18.94 6.56 -23.08
N LEU A 119 18.59 5.35 -22.63
CA LEU A 119 17.77 4.41 -23.41
C LEU A 119 16.41 5.01 -23.81
N LEU A 120 15.71 5.66 -22.89
CA LEU A 120 14.42 6.30 -23.14
C LEU A 120 14.53 7.57 -24.00
N ALA A 121 15.68 8.25 -23.98
CA ALA A 121 15.92 9.42 -24.82
C ALA A 121 16.20 9.01 -26.28
N ASP A 122 16.93 7.90 -26.48
CA ASP A 122 17.33 7.41 -27.81
C ASP A 122 16.20 6.71 -28.56
N ALA A 123 15.27 6.05 -27.85
CA ALA A 123 14.15 5.31 -28.45
C ALA A 123 12.78 5.59 -27.78
N PRO A 124 12.22 6.81 -27.86
CA PRO A 124 10.89 7.11 -27.32
C PRO A 124 9.79 6.30 -28.04
N GLY A 125 8.87 5.66 -27.30
CA GLY A 125 7.81 4.86 -27.91
C GLY A 125 8.29 3.48 -28.40
N GLY A 126 9.39 2.99 -27.83
CA GLY A 126 10.07 1.76 -28.25
C GLY A 126 9.47 0.50 -27.62
N GLU A 127 10.05 -0.65 -27.96
CA GLU A 127 9.65 -1.98 -27.44
C GLU A 127 9.80 -2.11 -25.91
N HIS A 128 10.56 -1.21 -25.28
CA HIS A 128 10.84 -1.21 -23.85
C HIS A 128 9.78 -0.48 -23.00
N ASP A 129 8.86 0.28 -23.60
CA ASP A 129 7.89 1.11 -22.87
C ASP A 129 7.05 0.28 -21.89
N GLY A 130 6.68 -0.95 -22.27
CA GLY A 130 5.89 -1.85 -21.41
C GLY A 130 6.62 -2.27 -20.13
N ILE A 131 7.92 -2.64 -20.23
CA ILE A 131 8.70 -3.05 -19.05
C ILE A 131 9.06 -1.83 -18.18
N VAL A 132 9.27 -0.67 -18.79
CA VAL A 132 9.47 0.59 -18.06
C VAL A 132 8.21 0.93 -17.28
N GLU A 133 7.04 0.89 -17.90
CA GLU A 133 5.76 1.16 -17.23
C GLU A 133 5.52 0.21 -16.05
N LEU A 134 5.81 -1.09 -16.22
CA LEU A 134 5.76 -2.05 -15.13
C LEU A 134 6.75 -1.69 -14.01
N GLY A 135 7.99 -1.34 -14.35
CA GLY A 135 9.02 -0.92 -13.40
C GLY A 135 8.65 0.34 -12.61
N LEU A 136 7.98 1.30 -13.24
CA LEU A 136 7.46 2.50 -12.57
C LEU A 136 6.39 2.14 -11.54
N ASN A 137 5.42 1.31 -11.92
CA ASN A 137 4.36 0.88 -11.01
C ASN A 137 4.91 -0.02 -9.88
N HIS A 138 5.90 -0.86 -10.16
CA HIS A 138 6.66 -1.61 -9.17
C HIS A 138 7.37 -0.70 -8.17
N GLU A 139 8.05 0.36 -8.64
CA GLU A 139 8.69 1.31 -7.73
C GLU A 139 7.68 2.08 -6.88
N GLN A 140 6.51 2.42 -7.43
CA GLN A 140 5.42 3.04 -6.66
C GLN A 140 4.89 2.13 -5.54
N GLN A 141 4.79 0.82 -5.76
CA GLN A 141 4.52 -0.14 -4.68
C GLN A 141 5.62 -0.11 -3.61
N HIS A 142 6.89 -0.04 -4.05
CA HIS A 142 8.02 0.04 -3.12
C HIS A 142 8.13 1.39 -2.39
N GLN A 143 7.58 2.48 -2.93
CA GLN A 143 7.48 3.76 -2.24
C GLN A 143 6.49 3.69 -1.08
N GLU A 144 5.35 3.05 -1.31
CA GLU A 144 4.38 2.77 -0.25
C GLU A 144 4.99 1.86 0.84
N LEU A 145 5.64 0.75 0.45
CA LEU A 145 6.30 -0.15 1.38
C LEU A 145 7.45 0.52 2.16
N LEU A 146 8.23 1.39 1.52
CA LEU A 146 9.31 2.14 2.18
C LEU A 146 8.76 2.95 3.35
N VAL A 147 7.63 3.64 3.17
CA VAL A 147 7.00 4.40 4.25
C VAL A 147 6.46 3.48 5.35
N MET A 148 5.77 2.40 4.98
CA MET A 148 5.26 1.42 5.94
C MET A 148 6.37 0.80 6.80
N ASP A 149 7.47 0.40 6.16
CA ASP A 149 8.57 -0.30 6.80
C ASP A 149 9.41 0.64 7.67
N ALA A 150 9.63 1.88 7.21
CA ALA A 150 10.27 2.92 8.00
C ALA A 150 9.43 3.31 9.22
N LEU A 151 8.11 3.48 9.05
CA LEU A 151 7.21 3.78 10.17
C LEU A 151 7.23 2.64 11.20
N HIS A 152 7.11 1.39 10.75
CA HIS A 152 7.19 0.24 11.65
C HIS A 152 8.54 0.17 12.37
N LEU A 153 9.66 0.47 11.70
CA LEU A 153 10.96 0.53 12.36
C LEU A 153 11.00 1.60 13.46
N LEU A 154 10.61 2.83 13.15
CA LEU A 154 10.71 3.96 14.07
C LEU A 154 9.75 3.81 15.26
N SER A 155 8.62 3.10 15.10
CA SER A 155 7.69 2.84 16.20
C SER A 155 8.27 1.95 17.30
N HIS A 156 9.30 1.15 17.02
CA HIS A 156 9.99 0.32 18.03
C HIS A 156 10.98 1.12 18.86
N HIS A 157 11.33 2.34 18.45
CA HIS A 157 12.21 3.18 19.23
C HIS A 157 11.45 3.77 20.44
N PRO A 158 11.94 3.64 21.68
CA PRO A 158 11.21 4.04 22.89
C PRO A 158 10.76 5.50 22.94
N PHE A 159 11.42 6.37 22.18
CA PHE A 159 11.13 7.80 22.10
C PHE A 159 10.41 8.23 20.81
N GLY A 160 10.02 7.29 19.94
CA GLY A 160 9.21 7.54 18.73
C GLY A 160 9.73 8.69 17.86
N PRO A 161 10.94 8.59 17.28
CA PRO A 161 11.47 9.63 16.40
C PRO A 161 10.58 9.78 15.16
N ALA A 162 10.26 11.02 14.82
CA ALA A 162 9.48 11.33 13.62
C ALA A 162 10.30 11.04 12.36
N MET A 163 9.68 10.39 11.37
CA MET A 163 10.23 10.26 10.02
C MET A 163 10.24 11.61 9.31
N VAL A 164 9.15 12.37 9.41
CA VAL A 164 8.97 13.66 8.72
C VAL A 164 8.83 14.77 9.76
N ARG A 165 9.53 15.89 9.54
CA ARG A 165 9.42 17.08 10.38
C ARG A 165 8.37 18.02 9.82
N ARG A 166 7.18 18.02 10.40
CA ARG A 166 6.14 19.02 10.14
C ARG A 166 5.45 19.46 11.43
N PRO A 167 4.79 20.63 11.47
CA PRO A 167 3.92 20.98 12.58
C PRO A 167 2.90 19.86 12.80
N ALA A 168 2.65 19.52 14.06
CA ALA A 168 1.60 18.57 14.37
C ALA A 168 0.26 19.12 13.87
N ASP A 169 -0.60 18.23 13.37
CA ASP A 169 -1.93 18.60 12.86
C ASP A 169 -2.83 19.21 13.97
N ASP A 170 -2.34 19.25 15.21
CA ASP A 170 -2.89 19.78 16.46
C ASP A 170 -3.66 21.11 16.32
N THR A 171 -3.22 21.99 15.42
CA THR A 171 -3.79 23.34 15.23
C THR A 171 -5.14 23.37 14.51
N ALA A 172 -5.54 22.31 13.80
CA ALA A 172 -6.77 22.29 12.99
C ALA A 172 -8.06 21.98 13.78
N GLY A 173 -7.99 21.78 15.10
CA GLY A 173 -9.10 21.26 15.90
C GLY A 173 -9.38 19.76 15.64
N ASP A 174 -10.26 19.14 16.42
CA ASP A 174 -10.72 17.76 16.23
C ASP A 174 -12.21 17.78 15.86
N PRO A 175 -12.55 18.00 14.58
CA PRO A 175 -13.95 18.10 14.16
C PRO A 175 -14.68 16.78 14.44
N ASP A 176 -15.99 16.87 14.65
CA ASP A 176 -16.81 15.67 14.72
C ASP A 176 -16.74 14.93 13.36
N PRO A 177 -16.67 13.59 13.35
CA PRO A 177 -16.64 12.83 12.12
C PRO A 177 -17.91 13.07 11.29
N LEU A 178 -17.78 12.95 9.97
CA LEU A 178 -18.95 12.94 9.10
C LEU A 178 -19.93 11.84 9.56
N PRO A 179 -21.24 12.09 9.59
CA PRO A 179 -22.21 11.04 9.95
C PRO A 179 -22.12 9.84 9.01
N GLN A 180 -22.16 8.63 9.57
CA GLN A 180 -22.25 7.42 8.76
C GLN A 180 -23.60 7.37 8.05
N THR A 181 -23.54 7.25 6.73
CA THR A 181 -24.71 7.10 5.85
C THR A 181 -24.46 5.96 4.86
N TRP A 182 -25.52 5.45 4.26
CA TRP A 182 -25.50 4.25 3.45
C TRP A 182 -25.99 4.57 2.05
N ARG A 183 -25.28 4.02 1.06
CA ARG A 183 -25.67 4.10 -0.34
C ARG A 183 -26.13 2.73 -0.81
N ALA A 184 -27.36 2.66 -1.29
CA ALA A 184 -27.90 1.46 -1.93
C ALA A 184 -27.24 1.24 -3.30
N VAL A 185 -26.81 0.02 -3.55
CA VAL A 185 -26.26 -0.43 -4.83
C VAL A 185 -27.19 -1.49 -5.40
N PRO A 186 -27.73 -1.30 -6.62
CA PRO A 186 -28.65 -2.27 -7.21
C PRO A 186 -27.94 -3.60 -7.50
N GLY A 187 -28.63 -4.69 -7.17
CA GLY A 187 -28.20 -6.02 -7.57
C GLY A 187 -28.30 -6.23 -9.09
N GLY A 188 -27.77 -7.36 -9.55
CA GLY A 188 -27.78 -7.76 -10.95
C GLY A 188 -26.41 -8.23 -11.44
N LEU A 189 -26.28 -8.32 -12.76
CA LEU A 189 -25.02 -8.66 -13.42
C LEU A 189 -24.17 -7.40 -13.57
N HIS A 190 -22.93 -7.48 -13.11
CA HIS A 190 -21.93 -6.41 -13.19
C HIS A 190 -20.64 -6.97 -13.78
N GLU A 191 -19.93 -6.18 -14.59
CA GLU A 191 -18.56 -6.52 -14.98
C GLU A 191 -17.57 -5.94 -13.98
N ILE A 192 -16.53 -6.67 -13.61
CA ILE A 192 -15.40 -6.20 -12.77
C ILE A 192 -14.05 -6.52 -13.43
N GLY A 193 -13.00 -5.81 -13.05
CA GLY A 193 -11.64 -5.97 -13.56
C GLY A 193 -11.27 -4.97 -14.67
N HIS A 194 -9.99 -4.98 -15.05
CA HIS A 194 -9.38 -4.01 -15.98
C HIS A 194 -10.05 -3.99 -17.37
N ASP A 195 -10.24 -2.80 -17.93
CA ASP A 195 -10.94 -2.63 -19.23
C ASP A 195 -10.04 -2.82 -20.46
N GLY A 196 -8.74 -3.07 -20.25
CA GLY A 196 -7.75 -3.22 -21.31
C GLY A 196 -7.11 -1.91 -21.78
N LYS A 197 -7.44 -0.75 -21.18
CA LYS A 197 -6.84 0.54 -21.53
C LYS A 197 -5.85 1.01 -20.47
N GLY A 198 -4.64 1.35 -20.91
CA GLY A 198 -3.58 1.78 -20.00
C GLY A 198 -3.05 0.64 -19.14
N PHE A 199 -2.18 0.99 -18.19
CA PHE A 199 -1.52 0.02 -17.32
C PHE A 199 -2.48 -0.56 -16.28
N ALA A 200 -2.36 -1.87 -16.05
CA ALA A 200 -2.87 -2.57 -14.89
C ALA A 200 -1.95 -3.75 -14.58
N PHE A 201 -1.94 -4.20 -13.33
CA PHE A 201 -1.31 -5.47 -13.00
C PHE A 201 -2.12 -6.63 -13.61
N ASP A 202 -1.44 -7.74 -13.93
CA ASP A 202 -2.07 -8.94 -14.50
C ASP A 202 -3.20 -9.49 -13.62
N ASN A 203 -3.09 -9.34 -12.30
CA ASN A 203 -4.10 -9.77 -11.33
C ASN A 203 -5.41 -8.98 -11.39
N GLU A 204 -5.45 -7.82 -12.07
CA GLU A 204 -6.65 -7.00 -12.24
C GLU A 204 -7.56 -7.53 -13.37
N GLY A 205 -7.10 -8.53 -14.13
CA GLY A 205 -7.82 -9.09 -15.28
C GLY A 205 -7.87 -10.62 -15.33
N PRO A 206 -8.57 -11.17 -16.33
CA PRO A 206 -9.39 -10.44 -17.31
C PRO A 206 -10.69 -9.91 -16.69
N ARG A 207 -11.27 -8.89 -17.33
CA ARG A 207 -12.63 -8.42 -17.00
C ARG A 207 -13.63 -9.54 -17.19
N HIS A 208 -14.53 -9.71 -16.22
CA HIS A 208 -15.52 -10.78 -16.22
C HIS A 208 -16.80 -10.35 -15.50
N THR A 209 -17.89 -11.08 -15.75
CA THR A 209 -19.20 -10.81 -15.14
C THR A 209 -19.34 -11.51 -13.79
N VAL A 210 -19.87 -10.79 -12.82
CA VAL A 210 -20.28 -11.28 -11.49
C VAL A 210 -21.74 -10.94 -11.24
N HIS A 211 -22.41 -11.74 -10.41
CA HIS A 211 -23.78 -11.46 -9.97
C HIS A 211 -23.76 -10.93 -8.53
N LEU A 212 -24.24 -9.71 -8.33
CA LEU A 212 -24.39 -9.10 -7.01
C LEU A 212 -25.86 -9.10 -6.59
N VAL A 213 -26.13 -9.43 -5.33
CA VAL A 213 -27.43 -9.12 -4.71
C VAL A 213 -27.49 -7.63 -4.37
N PRO A 214 -28.68 -7.02 -4.24
CA PRO A 214 -28.78 -5.66 -3.70
C PRO A 214 -28.09 -5.59 -2.32
N PHE A 215 -27.38 -4.50 -2.10
CA PHE A 215 -26.68 -4.24 -0.83
C PHE A 215 -26.59 -2.74 -0.60
N GLU A 216 -26.27 -2.36 0.63
CA GLU A 216 -25.88 -1.00 0.97
C GLU A 216 -24.40 -0.97 1.37
N ILE A 217 -23.70 0.09 1.00
CA ILE A 217 -22.31 0.34 1.41
C ILE A 217 -22.19 1.68 2.11
N ALA A 218 -21.36 1.70 3.15
CA ALA A 218 -21.04 2.91 3.90
C ALA A 218 -20.43 3.98 2.99
N GLU A 219 -20.87 5.23 3.09
CA GLU A 219 -20.38 6.32 2.26
C GLU A 219 -19.03 6.89 2.71
N ARG A 220 -18.58 6.56 3.93
CA ARG A 220 -17.23 6.84 4.45
C ARG A 220 -16.60 5.57 5.04
N ALA A 221 -15.29 5.58 5.22
CA ALA A 221 -14.59 4.59 6.02
C ALA A 221 -14.97 4.71 7.51
N VAL A 222 -14.73 3.65 8.28
CA VAL A 222 -14.89 3.63 9.74
C VAL A 222 -13.86 4.56 10.37
N THR A 223 -14.28 5.38 11.34
CA THR A 223 -13.44 6.39 11.97
C THR A 223 -12.79 5.88 13.26
N ASN A 224 -11.80 6.62 13.75
CA ASN A 224 -11.24 6.41 15.07
C ASN A 224 -12.29 6.55 16.18
N GLU A 225 -13.26 7.48 16.06
CA GLU A 225 -14.38 7.58 17.01
C GLU A 225 -15.26 6.33 17.02
N ASP A 226 -15.61 5.81 15.85
CA ASP A 226 -16.41 4.58 15.80
C ASP A 226 -15.62 3.40 16.40
N TRP A 227 -14.31 3.33 16.16
CA TRP A 227 -13.44 2.29 16.71
C TRP A 227 -13.26 2.37 18.22
N LEU A 228 -13.20 3.59 18.78
CA LEU A 228 -13.20 3.80 20.23
C LEU A 228 -14.47 3.25 20.86
N ALA A 229 -15.63 3.36 20.20
CA ALA A 229 -16.88 2.75 20.69
C ALA A 229 -16.81 1.21 20.70
N PHE A 230 -16.24 0.60 19.66
CA PHE A 230 -15.98 -0.85 19.62
C PHE A 230 -15.07 -1.31 20.77
N MET A 231 -13.98 -0.58 21.02
CA MET A 231 -13.06 -0.87 22.12
C MET A 231 -13.69 -0.68 23.49
N ALA A 232 -14.54 0.35 23.65
CA ALA A 232 -15.24 0.64 24.89
C ALA A 232 -16.33 -0.41 25.23
N ASP A 233 -16.89 -1.06 24.22
CA ASP A 233 -17.84 -2.18 24.35
C ASP A 233 -17.13 -3.56 24.34
N ASP A 234 -15.91 -3.59 24.87
CA ASP A 234 -15.10 -4.80 25.07
C ASP A 234 -14.80 -5.59 23.78
N GLY A 235 -14.71 -4.91 22.63
CA GLY A 235 -14.52 -5.54 21.32
C GLY A 235 -13.35 -6.52 21.22
N TYR A 236 -12.23 -6.24 21.90
CA TYR A 236 -11.05 -7.13 21.95
C TYR A 236 -11.11 -8.22 23.01
N SER A 237 -12.17 -8.27 23.83
CA SER A 237 -12.35 -9.25 24.91
C SER A 237 -13.50 -10.23 24.66
N ARG A 238 -14.24 -10.04 23.57
CA ARG A 238 -15.49 -10.75 23.24
C ARG A 238 -15.31 -11.74 22.09
N PRO A 239 -14.97 -13.01 22.35
CA PRO A 239 -14.60 -13.98 21.31
C PRO A 239 -15.69 -14.24 20.27
N GLU A 240 -16.95 -14.04 20.61
CA GLU A 240 -18.09 -14.20 19.69
C GLU A 240 -18.07 -13.18 18.53
N LEU A 241 -17.32 -12.10 18.66
CA LEU A 241 -17.13 -11.10 17.60
C LEU A 241 -16.09 -11.54 16.57
N TRP A 242 -15.26 -12.55 16.85
CA TRP A 242 -14.05 -12.82 16.05
C TRP A 242 -14.15 -14.13 15.28
N LEU A 243 -13.53 -14.16 14.10
CA LEU A 243 -13.12 -15.42 13.47
C LEU A 243 -12.17 -16.18 14.41
N SER A 244 -12.17 -17.51 14.32
CA SER A 244 -11.37 -18.36 15.23
C SER A 244 -9.87 -18.03 15.18
N ASP A 245 -9.31 -17.91 13.98
CA ASP A 245 -7.90 -17.54 13.78
C ASP A 245 -7.61 -16.09 14.22
N GLY A 246 -8.60 -15.20 14.07
CA GLY A 246 -8.54 -13.83 14.57
C GLY A 246 -8.46 -13.78 16.09
N TRP A 247 -9.31 -14.53 16.79
CA TRP A 247 -9.26 -14.65 18.24
C TRP A 247 -7.94 -15.27 18.74
N ALA A 248 -7.42 -16.27 18.02
CA ALA A 248 -6.11 -16.82 18.31
C ALA A 248 -4.99 -15.78 18.14
N ALA A 249 -5.05 -14.95 17.09
CA ALA A 249 -4.09 -13.86 16.86
C ALA A 249 -4.15 -12.78 17.94
N VAL A 250 -5.36 -12.32 18.31
CA VAL A 250 -5.57 -11.36 19.40
C VAL A 250 -4.93 -11.85 20.69
N ARG A 251 -5.17 -13.11 21.08
CA ARG A 251 -4.59 -13.69 22.31
C ARG A 251 -3.06 -13.86 22.22
N ARG A 252 -2.56 -14.38 21.09
CA ARG A 252 -1.12 -14.64 20.91
C ARG A 252 -0.29 -13.35 20.98
N HIS A 253 -0.82 -12.27 20.43
CA HIS A 253 -0.11 -11.02 20.27
C HIS A 253 -0.54 -9.93 21.26
N GLY A 254 -1.54 -10.20 22.11
CA GLY A 254 -2.04 -9.25 23.12
C GLY A 254 -2.68 -8.00 22.52
N TRP A 255 -3.39 -8.12 21.41
CA TRP A 255 -4.00 -6.97 20.73
C TRP A 255 -5.17 -6.40 21.56
N HIS A 256 -5.17 -5.08 21.74
CA HIS A 256 -6.19 -4.36 22.52
C HIS A 256 -6.56 -3.00 21.92
N ALA A 257 -5.96 -2.64 20.80
CA ALA A 257 -6.18 -1.41 20.02
C ALA A 257 -5.54 -1.58 18.63
N PRO A 258 -5.86 -0.72 17.64
CA PRO A 258 -5.17 -0.64 16.35
C PRO A 258 -3.66 -0.42 16.45
N GLY A 259 -2.95 -0.65 15.34
CA GLY A 259 -1.49 -0.55 15.31
C GLY A 259 -1.06 0.88 15.69
N TYR A 260 0.05 0.98 16.42
CA TYR A 260 0.64 2.26 16.85
C TYR A 260 -0.20 3.10 17.82
N TRP A 261 -1.33 2.59 18.33
CA TRP A 261 -2.09 3.25 19.38
C TRP A 261 -1.48 2.99 20.74
N HIS A 262 -1.33 4.06 21.53
CA HIS A 262 -0.79 4.01 22.88
C HIS A 262 -1.65 4.85 23.82
N ARG A 263 -1.54 4.60 25.13
CA ARG A 263 -2.05 5.52 26.14
C ARG A 263 -0.93 6.38 26.67
N ASP A 264 -1.16 7.68 26.75
CA ASP A 264 -0.25 8.60 27.45
C ASP A 264 -0.39 8.48 28.99
N ASP A 265 0.42 9.25 29.73
CA ASP A 265 0.42 9.25 31.20
C ASP A 265 -0.93 9.69 31.80
N ASP A 266 -1.73 10.45 31.05
CA ASP A 266 -3.08 10.90 31.43
C ASP A 266 -4.17 9.87 31.02
N GLY A 267 -3.76 8.74 30.41
CA GLY A 267 -4.65 7.68 29.94
C GLY A 267 -5.38 7.97 28.63
N ARG A 268 -5.02 9.04 27.91
CA ARG A 268 -5.60 9.40 26.61
C ARG A 268 -4.97 8.59 25.50
N TRP A 269 -5.77 8.28 24.47
CA TRP A 269 -5.26 7.61 23.28
C TRP A 269 -4.42 8.56 22.42
N THR A 270 -3.23 8.09 22.08
CA THR A 270 -2.31 8.68 21.11
C THR A 270 -2.03 7.68 20.00
N VAL A 271 -1.56 8.18 18.86
CA VAL A 271 -1.13 7.36 17.73
C VAL A 271 0.26 7.81 17.28
N PHE A 272 1.16 6.85 17.05
CA PHE A 272 2.43 7.10 16.40
C PHE A 272 2.26 7.07 14.87
N GLY A 273 2.64 8.17 14.21
CA GLY A 273 2.62 8.30 12.75
C GLY A 273 3.94 8.84 12.21
N ALA A 274 4.00 9.14 10.91
CA ALA A 274 5.24 9.59 10.26
C ALA A 274 5.81 10.91 10.86
N ALA A 275 4.96 11.76 11.42
CA ALA A 275 5.35 13.00 12.11
C ALA A 275 5.62 12.82 13.62
N GLY A 276 5.66 11.58 14.11
CA GLY A 276 5.80 11.23 15.53
C GLY A 276 4.46 10.95 16.22
N THR A 277 4.50 10.83 17.55
CA THR A 277 3.30 10.57 18.38
C THR A 277 2.46 11.84 18.52
N ARG A 278 1.15 11.70 18.37
CA ARG A 278 0.18 12.78 18.58
C ARG A 278 -1.13 12.25 19.19
N PRO A 279 -1.99 13.13 19.74
CA PRO A 279 -3.34 12.75 20.13
C PRO A 279 -4.11 12.11 18.97
N LEU A 280 -4.89 11.08 19.30
CA LEU A 280 -5.77 10.44 18.34
C LEU A 280 -6.85 11.42 17.89
N ARG A 281 -7.05 11.54 16.57
CA ARG A 281 -8.09 12.39 15.96
C ARG A 281 -9.32 11.56 15.65
N ARG A 282 -10.50 12.01 16.09
CA ARG A 282 -11.75 11.24 16.01
C ARG A 282 -12.25 11.06 14.59
N ALA A 283 -12.11 12.09 13.75
CA ALA A 283 -12.63 12.12 12.39
C ALA A 283 -11.75 11.42 11.34
N GLU A 284 -10.53 11.00 11.68
CA GLU A 284 -9.70 10.23 10.75
C GLU A 284 -10.22 8.79 10.63
N PRO A 285 -10.03 8.12 9.48
CA PRO A 285 -10.32 6.71 9.38
C PRO A 285 -9.41 5.92 10.31
N VAL A 286 -9.95 4.86 10.90
CA VAL A 286 -9.11 3.90 11.61
C VAL A 286 -8.11 3.27 10.64
N CYS A 287 -6.87 3.15 11.09
CA CYS A 287 -5.76 2.66 10.29
C CYS A 287 -4.94 1.64 11.10
N HIS A 288 -4.13 0.84 10.41
CA HIS A 288 -3.27 -0.21 10.99
C HIS A 288 -4.06 -1.30 11.72
N VAL A 289 -5.22 -1.66 11.17
CA VAL A 289 -6.04 -2.79 11.61
C VAL A 289 -5.88 -3.98 10.67
N SER A 290 -5.85 -5.17 11.25
CA SER A 290 -5.84 -6.44 10.51
C SER A 290 -7.20 -6.74 9.87
N PHE A 291 -7.23 -7.68 8.93
CA PHE A 291 -8.49 -8.21 8.40
C PHE A 291 -9.38 -8.76 9.53
N TYR A 292 -8.77 -9.44 10.51
CA TYR A 292 -9.50 -9.99 11.67
C TYR A 292 -10.15 -8.91 12.51
N GLU A 293 -9.43 -7.82 12.79
CA GLU A 293 -9.97 -6.64 13.48
C GLU A 293 -11.11 -6.01 12.66
N ALA A 294 -10.92 -5.88 11.34
CA ALA A 294 -11.92 -5.29 10.46
C ALA A 294 -13.22 -6.12 10.40
N ASP A 295 -13.11 -7.45 10.29
CA ASP A 295 -14.26 -8.36 10.32
C ASP A 295 -14.97 -8.35 11.69
N ALA A 296 -14.21 -8.35 12.79
CA ALA A 296 -14.78 -8.31 14.13
C ALA A 296 -15.54 -7.01 14.41
N TYR A 297 -14.97 -5.88 13.99
CA TYR A 297 -15.65 -4.59 14.06
C TYR A 297 -16.94 -4.60 13.22
N ALA A 298 -16.88 -5.09 11.97
CA ALA A 298 -18.05 -5.12 11.11
C ALA A 298 -19.18 -5.97 11.72
N ARG A 299 -18.85 -7.12 12.32
CA ARG A 299 -19.81 -7.97 13.04
C ARG A 299 -20.41 -7.26 14.26
N TRP A 300 -19.59 -6.58 15.05
CA TRP A 300 -20.05 -5.79 16.19
C TRP A 300 -21.02 -4.68 15.77
N ALA A 301 -20.73 -4.00 14.66
CA ALA A 301 -21.57 -2.94 14.09
C ALA A 301 -22.87 -3.45 13.43
N GLY A 302 -23.15 -4.76 13.46
CA GLY A 302 -24.30 -5.36 12.79
C GLY A 302 -24.22 -5.30 11.26
N ALA A 303 -23.01 -5.25 10.71
CA ALA A 303 -22.70 -5.15 9.30
C ALA A 303 -21.73 -6.27 8.87
N ARG A 304 -21.10 -6.11 7.70
CA ARG A 304 -20.05 -6.99 7.19
C ARG A 304 -19.03 -6.18 6.37
N LEU A 305 -17.92 -6.81 5.98
CA LEU A 305 -17.04 -6.27 4.96
C LEU A 305 -17.66 -6.46 3.56
N PRO A 306 -17.51 -5.51 2.63
CA PRO A 306 -17.87 -5.70 1.23
C PRO A 306 -16.97 -6.78 0.62
N THR A 307 -17.48 -7.52 -0.36
CA THR A 307 -16.61 -8.26 -1.30
C THR A 307 -15.84 -7.27 -2.17
N GLU A 308 -14.71 -7.69 -2.77
CA GLU A 308 -13.98 -6.82 -3.70
C GLU A 308 -14.83 -6.39 -4.91
N ALA A 309 -15.78 -7.24 -5.33
CA ALA A 309 -16.70 -6.97 -6.43
C ALA A 309 -17.73 -5.90 -6.06
N GLU A 310 -18.35 -6.00 -4.87
CA GLU A 310 -19.26 -4.99 -4.33
C GLU A 310 -18.54 -3.64 -4.18
N TRP A 311 -17.31 -3.67 -3.67
CA TRP A 311 -16.48 -2.49 -3.53
C TRP A 311 -16.19 -1.83 -4.89
N GLU A 312 -15.76 -2.62 -5.89
CA GLU A 312 -15.39 -2.09 -7.21
C GLU A 312 -16.60 -1.46 -7.92
N VAL A 313 -17.76 -2.12 -7.87
CA VAL A 313 -19.00 -1.59 -8.46
C VAL A 313 -19.40 -0.29 -7.77
N ALA A 314 -19.37 -0.25 -6.44
CA ALA A 314 -19.68 0.93 -5.65
C ALA A 314 -18.71 2.10 -5.90
N ALA A 315 -17.41 1.81 -6.08
CA ALA A 315 -16.38 2.83 -6.25
C ALA A 315 -16.53 3.62 -7.56
N ARG A 316 -17.17 3.05 -8.60
CA ARG A 316 -17.35 3.70 -9.91
C ARG A 316 -18.11 5.01 -9.85
N ASP A 317 -19.16 5.07 -9.03
CA ASP A 317 -20.01 6.26 -8.88
C ASP A 317 -19.30 7.44 -8.19
N VAL A 318 -18.15 7.19 -7.55
CA VAL A 318 -17.36 8.20 -6.83
C VAL A 318 -15.89 8.14 -7.25
N ALA A 319 -15.60 7.60 -8.43
CA ALA A 319 -14.26 7.35 -8.93
C ALA A 319 -13.48 8.64 -9.25
N ASP A 320 -14.12 9.80 -9.22
CA ASP A 320 -13.54 11.14 -9.37
C ASP A 320 -13.14 11.77 -8.02
N ARG A 321 -13.56 11.19 -6.90
CA ARG A 321 -13.29 11.71 -5.55
C ARG A 321 -12.09 10.99 -4.94
N ARG A 322 -11.21 11.75 -4.29
CA ARG A 322 -10.03 11.24 -3.59
C ARG A 322 -9.99 11.81 -2.17
N GLY A 323 -9.60 10.96 -1.22
CA GLY A 323 -9.06 11.38 0.07
C GLY A 323 -7.57 11.70 -0.07
N GLU A 324 -6.84 11.59 1.04
CA GLU A 324 -5.39 11.79 1.01
C GLU A 324 -4.71 10.66 0.23
N LEU A 325 -3.83 11.03 -0.71
CA LEU A 325 -2.86 10.13 -1.34
C LEU A 325 -1.47 10.48 -0.81
N LEU A 326 -0.43 9.85 -1.33
CA LEU A 326 0.95 10.13 -0.90
C LEU A 326 1.31 11.61 -1.11
N ASP A 327 1.34 12.31 0.00
CA ASP A 327 2.10 13.54 0.20
C ASP A 327 3.30 13.22 1.11
N PRO A 328 4.54 13.31 0.60
CA PRO A 328 5.74 12.95 1.36
C PRO A 328 6.01 13.89 2.54
N ASP A 329 5.33 15.03 2.63
CA ASP A 329 5.41 15.90 3.81
C ASP A 329 4.37 15.54 4.87
N ARG A 330 3.34 14.73 4.54
CA ARG A 330 2.23 14.37 5.42
C ARG A 330 2.25 12.92 5.89
N LEU A 331 2.22 11.98 4.94
CA LEU A 331 2.23 10.52 5.13
C LEU A 331 1.25 10.01 6.21
N HIS A 332 0.03 10.53 6.25
CA HIS A 332 -1.01 10.14 7.23
C HIS A 332 -2.42 10.44 6.69
N PRO A 333 -3.45 9.65 7.03
CA PRO A 333 -4.83 9.90 6.62
C PRO A 333 -5.36 11.30 6.94
N GLY A 334 -6.35 11.76 6.17
CA GLY A 334 -7.15 12.93 6.50
C GLY A 334 -8.43 12.59 7.27
N PRO A 335 -9.22 13.61 7.66
CA PRO A 335 -10.59 13.38 8.10
C PRO A 335 -11.36 12.62 7.01
N VAL A 336 -12.20 11.67 7.42
CA VAL A 336 -13.02 10.88 6.50
C VAL A 336 -13.86 11.77 5.58
N GLY A 337 -13.98 11.35 4.33
CA GLY A 337 -14.80 11.97 3.31
C GLY A 337 -15.73 10.98 2.60
N ARG A 338 -16.50 11.48 1.64
CA ARG A 338 -17.39 10.67 0.78
C ARG A 338 -16.67 10.22 -0.49
N HIS A 339 -15.54 9.57 -0.31
CA HIS A 339 -14.69 8.97 -1.32
C HIS A 339 -14.45 7.50 -0.96
N MET A 340 -14.06 6.71 -1.94
CA MET A 340 -13.61 5.33 -1.74
C MET A 340 -12.14 5.15 -2.13
N ILE A 341 -11.47 6.20 -2.61
CA ILE A 341 -10.07 6.13 -2.99
C ILE A 341 -9.26 7.12 -2.15
N GLY A 342 -8.19 6.66 -1.52
CA GLY A 342 -7.32 7.42 -0.62
C GLY A 342 -7.58 7.15 0.87
N ASP A 343 -6.76 7.80 1.70
CA ASP A 343 -6.63 7.64 3.15
C ASP A 343 -6.12 6.27 3.60
N VAL A 344 -6.91 5.21 3.41
CA VAL A 344 -6.56 3.85 3.86
C VAL A 344 -6.99 2.81 2.84
N TRP A 345 -6.18 1.76 2.69
CA TRP A 345 -6.64 0.54 2.02
C TRP A 345 -7.80 -0.06 2.80
N GLU A 346 -8.89 -0.42 2.13
CA GLU A 346 -10.08 -0.95 2.75
C GLU A 346 -10.11 -2.48 2.61
N TRP A 347 -10.07 -3.21 3.74
CA TRP A 347 -10.21 -4.67 3.73
C TRP A 347 -11.54 -5.11 3.12
N THR A 348 -11.48 -6.13 2.27
CA THR A 348 -12.66 -6.80 1.70
C THR A 348 -12.81 -8.21 2.25
N SER A 349 -14.00 -8.79 2.16
CA SER A 349 -14.24 -10.20 2.51
C SER A 349 -13.71 -11.19 1.46
N SER A 350 -13.14 -10.70 0.34
CA SER A 350 -12.61 -11.55 -0.73
C SER A 350 -11.19 -12.04 -0.42
N ALA A 351 -10.98 -13.35 -0.58
CA ALA A 351 -9.64 -13.91 -0.67
C ALA A 351 -8.97 -13.47 -1.98
N TYR A 352 -7.65 -13.31 -1.96
CA TYR A 352 -6.86 -12.98 -3.15
C TYR A 352 -6.72 -14.20 -4.05
N LEU A 353 -7.71 -14.39 -4.92
CA LEU A 353 -7.79 -15.49 -5.88
C LEU A 353 -7.64 -14.97 -7.32
N PRO A 354 -7.22 -15.83 -8.27
CA PRO A 354 -7.22 -15.49 -9.69
C PRO A 354 -8.65 -15.18 -10.15
N TYR A 355 -8.80 -14.11 -10.95
CA TYR A 355 -10.03 -13.91 -11.69
C TYR A 355 -10.25 -15.04 -12.70
N PRO A 356 -11.51 -15.37 -13.07
CA PRO A 356 -11.79 -16.39 -14.07
C PRO A 356 -11.07 -16.10 -15.38
N GLY A 357 -10.21 -17.04 -15.80
CA GLY A 357 -9.41 -16.90 -17.02
C GLY A 357 -8.06 -16.18 -16.84
N PHE A 358 -7.70 -15.79 -15.62
CA PHE A 358 -6.36 -15.27 -15.31
C PHE A 358 -5.28 -16.25 -15.80
N ARG A 359 -4.24 -15.68 -16.41
CA ARG A 359 -3.01 -16.38 -16.79
C ARG A 359 -1.84 -15.48 -16.42
N PRO A 360 -0.83 -15.99 -15.70
CA PRO A 360 0.37 -15.21 -15.42
C PRO A 360 1.06 -14.84 -16.74
N ALA A 361 1.77 -13.71 -16.74
CA ALA A 361 2.62 -13.34 -17.86
C ALA A 361 3.70 -14.41 -18.13
N GLU A 362 4.20 -14.51 -19.36
CA GLU A 362 5.31 -15.41 -19.68
C GLU A 362 6.64 -14.88 -19.13
N GLY A 363 7.58 -15.78 -18.83
CA GLY A 363 8.91 -15.45 -18.29
C GLY A 363 8.92 -15.09 -16.80
N ALA A 364 10.05 -14.57 -16.33
CA ALA A 364 10.26 -14.28 -14.90
C ALA A 364 9.24 -13.27 -14.36
N VAL A 365 8.79 -12.30 -15.17
CA VAL A 365 7.76 -11.32 -14.81
C VAL A 365 6.42 -12.00 -14.43
N GLY A 366 6.15 -13.22 -14.91
CA GLY A 366 4.98 -14.01 -14.52
C GLY A 366 4.92 -14.39 -13.03
N GLU A 367 6.05 -14.32 -12.33
CA GLU A 367 6.12 -14.57 -10.88
C GLU A 367 5.60 -13.40 -10.03
N TYR A 368 5.27 -12.25 -10.64
CA TYR A 368 4.94 -11.02 -9.92
C TYR A 368 3.74 -11.17 -8.98
N ASN A 369 2.64 -11.77 -9.46
CA ASN A 369 1.37 -11.82 -8.72
C ASN A 369 0.82 -13.23 -8.52
N GLY A 370 0.80 -14.07 -9.56
CA GLY A 370 0.05 -15.32 -9.57
C GLY A 370 0.43 -16.30 -8.46
N LYS A 371 1.72 -16.39 -8.10
CA LYS A 371 2.21 -17.31 -7.06
C LYS A 371 1.81 -16.91 -5.62
N PHE A 372 1.27 -15.71 -5.45
CA PHE A 372 0.83 -15.18 -4.16
C PHE A 372 -0.69 -15.33 -3.93
N MET A 373 -1.43 -15.93 -4.87
CA MET A 373 -2.89 -16.13 -4.80
C MET A 373 -3.29 -17.30 -3.87
N SER A 374 -2.83 -17.26 -2.62
CA SER A 374 -3.19 -18.17 -1.52
C SER A 374 -3.01 -17.45 -0.19
N ASP A 375 -3.87 -17.73 0.79
CA ASP A 375 -3.76 -17.30 2.19
C ASP A 375 -3.64 -15.77 2.41
N GLN A 376 -4.25 -15.00 1.51
CA GLN A 376 -4.27 -13.54 1.57
C GLN A 376 -5.67 -12.99 1.27
N HIS A 377 -5.95 -11.79 1.79
CA HIS A 377 -7.20 -11.06 1.56
C HIS A 377 -6.95 -9.83 0.72
N VAL A 378 -7.94 -9.47 -0.09
CA VAL A 378 -7.89 -8.31 -0.97
C VAL A 378 -8.22 -7.02 -0.20
N LEU A 379 -7.45 -5.97 -0.46
CA LEU A 379 -7.77 -4.60 -0.07
C LEU A 379 -7.90 -3.71 -1.30
N ARG A 380 -8.73 -2.68 -1.20
CA ARG A 380 -9.04 -1.75 -2.29
C ARG A 380 -8.93 -0.29 -1.85
N GLY A 381 -8.84 0.63 -2.80
CA GLY A 381 -8.96 2.07 -2.52
C GLY A 381 -7.68 2.88 -2.43
N ALA A 382 -6.47 2.30 -2.39
CA ALA A 382 -5.25 3.05 -2.12
C ALA A 382 -5.24 3.70 -0.72
N SER A 383 -4.07 4.17 -0.27
CA SER A 383 -3.88 4.79 1.03
C SER A 383 -3.24 6.17 0.92
N CYS A 384 -3.12 6.87 2.05
CA CYS A 384 -2.38 8.14 2.17
C CYS A 384 -0.87 8.01 1.91
N VAL A 385 -0.37 6.79 1.63
CA VAL A 385 1.01 6.53 1.23
C VAL A 385 1.10 5.86 -0.15
N THR A 386 -0.01 5.77 -0.88
CA THR A 386 -0.02 5.34 -2.29
C THR A 386 0.20 6.54 -3.21
N PRO A 387 1.19 6.51 -4.14
CA PRO A 387 1.45 7.60 -5.07
C PRO A 387 0.23 7.96 -5.94
N ALA A 388 0.00 9.25 -6.17
CA ALA A 388 -1.07 9.70 -7.06
C ALA A 388 -0.84 9.19 -8.51
N GLY A 389 -1.90 8.69 -9.12
CA GLY A 389 -1.87 8.01 -10.42
C GLY A 389 -1.50 6.53 -10.36
N HIS A 390 -1.12 6.00 -9.18
CA HIS A 390 -0.96 4.56 -8.97
C HIS A 390 -2.30 3.88 -8.64
N GLU A 391 -3.29 4.62 -8.16
CA GLU A 391 -4.57 4.05 -7.77
C GLU A 391 -5.46 3.79 -8.99
N ARG A 392 -6.17 2.66 -8.97
CA ARG A 392 -7.21 2.31 -9.94
C ARG A 392 -8.41 1.76 -9.20
N VAL A 393 -9.60 2.00 -9.74
CA VAL A 393 -10.83 1.35 -9.24
C VAL A 393 -10.68 -0.16 -9.29
N THR A 394 -9.90 -0.73 -10.22
CA THR A 394 -9.64 -2.17 -10.39
C THR A 394 -8.46 -2.72 -9.57
N TYR A 395 -7.67 -1.86 -8.91
CA TYR A 395 -6.42 -2.25 -8.26
C TYR A 395 -6.62 -3.20 -7.08
N ARG A 396 -5.97 -4.36 -7.11
CA ARG A 396 -6.09 -5.39 -6.06
C ARG A 396 -4.82 -5.43 -5.22
N ASN A 397 -4.82 -4.75 -4.07
CA ASN A 397 -3.79 -4.96 -3.07
C ASN A 397 -4.10 -6.24 -2.27
N PHE A 398 -3.10 -6.87 -1.69
CA PHE A 398 -3.29 -8.13 -0.97
C PHE A 398 -2.27 -8.31 0.16
N TYR A 399 -2.75 -8.78 1.31
CA TYR A 399 -1.91 -9.10 2.46
C TYR A 399 -2.48 -10.29 3.24
N PRO A 400 -1.65 -10.99 4.04
CA PRO A 400 -2.13 -11.95 5.01
C PRO A 400 -3.11 -11.31 6.01
N ALA A 401 -4.08 -12.08 6.49
CA ALA A 401 -5.17 -11.58 7.33
C ALA A 401 -4.70 -10.88 8.63
N ALA A 402 -3.54 -11.27 9.18
CA ALA A 402 -3.00 -10.73 10.43
C ALA A 402 -2.15 -9.46 10.26
N SER A 403 -1.94 -8.96 9.04
CA SER A 403 -1.07 -7.82 8.76
C SER A 403 -1.63 -6.51 9.33
N ARG A 404 -0.82 -5.77 10.09
CA ARG A 404 -1.21 -4.52 10.76
C ARG A 404 -0.33 -3.31 10.45
N TRP A 405 0.88 -3.50 9.90
CA TRP A 405 1.77 -2.38 9.54
C TRP A 405 1.33 -1.65 8.26
N VAL A 406 0.47 -2.30 7.46
CA VAL A 406 -0.18 -1.71 6.29
C VAL A 406 -1.07 -0.55 6.72
N PHE A 407 -1.16 0.50 5.91
CA PHE A 407 -2.14 1.59 6.06
C PHE A 407 -3.54 1.09 5.68
N ALA A 408 -4.06 0.15 6.46
CA ALA A 408 -5.31 -0.55 6.22
C ALA A 408 -6.36 -0.17 7.26
N GLY A 409 -7.55 0.13 6.76
CA GLY A 409 -8.78 0.37 7.50
C GLY A 409 -9.91 -0.47 6.90
N LEU A 410 -11.14 0.03 7.01
CA LEU A 410 -12.32 -0.68 6.52
C LEU A 410 -13.48 0.24 6.19
N ARG A 411 -14.36 -0.30 5.35
CA ARG A 411 -15.67 0.26 5.04
C ARG A 411 -16.71 -0.84 5.22
N LEU A 412 -17.86 -0.47 5.77
CA LEU A 412 -18.94 -1.41 6.03
C LEU A 412 -19.84 -1.61 4.81
N ALA A 413 -20.39 -2.81 4.68
CA ALA A 413 -21.49 -3.16 3.80
C ALA A 413 -22.58 -3.90 4.58
N ARG A 414 -23.82 -3.87 4.10
CA ARG A 414 -24.95 -4.65 4.64
C ARG A 414 -25.93 -5.01 3.51
N LEU A 415 -26.82 -5.96 3.78
CA LEU A 415 -27.87 -6.35 2.82
C LEU A 415 -28.99 -5.31 2.74
#